data_AF-A0A379ZGM6-F1
#
_entry.id   AF-A0A379ZGM6-F1
#
_cell.length_a   1.000
_cell.length_b   1.000
_cell.length_c   1.000
_cell.angle_alpha   90.00
_cell.angle_beta   90.00
_cell.angle_gamma   90.00
#
_symmetry.space_group_name_H-M   'P 1'
#
loop_
_entity.id
_entity.type
_entity.pdbx_description
1 polymer ?
#
loop_
_entity_poly.entity_id
_entity_poly.type
_entity_poly.pdbx_seq_one_letter_code
_entity_poly.pdbx_strand_id
1 'polypeptide(L)' 'MNEIVIRCGVTEQGEVPLAYEDWGDEAHPPLLLIMGIGAQLLLWPDDFCRALVAQGFRVIRL' A
#
# COMPACT_ATOMS: atom_id res chain seq x y z
N MET A 1 0.94 17.42 -11.05
CA MET A 1 0.74 16.13 -10.37
C MET A 1 2.11 15.58 -10.06
N ASN A 2 2.51 15.56 -8.78
CA ASN A 2 3.78 14.94 -8.42
C ASN A 2 3.66 13.42 -8.60
N GLU A 3 4.74 12.82 -9.09
CA GLU A 3 4.84 11.37 -9.24
C GLU A 3 4.90 10.73 -7.85
N ILE A 4 3.97 9.81 -7.56
CA ILE A 4 3.98 9.03 -6.33
C ILE A 4 4.93 7.86 -6.55
N VAL A 5 5.96 7.75 -5.72
CA VAL A 5 6.84 6.57 -5.73
C VAL A 5 6.05 5.37 -5.22
N ILE A 6 6.02 4.31 -6.00
CA ILE A 6 5.41 3.03 -5.66
C ILE A 6 6.50 1.97 -5.61
N ARG A 7 6.62 1.30 -4.47
CA ARG A 7 7.52 0.17 -4.23
C ARG A 7 6.66 -1.09 -4.14
N CYS A 8 7.08 -2.17 -4.79
CA CYS A 8 6.38 -3.46 -4.76
C CYS A 8 7.31 -4.53 -4.17
N GLY A 9 6.75 -5.51 -3.48
CA GLY A 9 7.55 -6.62 -2.95
C GLY A 9 6.70 -7.81 -2.52
N VAL A 10 7.41 -8.85 -2.11
CA VAL A 10 6.84 -10.02 -1.44
C VAL A 10 7.63 -10.22 -0.14
N THR A 11 6.94 -10.42 0.97
CA THR A 11 7.55 -10.84 2.23
C THR A 11 7.39 -12.35 2.41
N GLU A 12 8.47 -13.02 2.81
CA GLU A 12 8.52 -14.47 3.05
C GLU A 12 8.39 -14.80 4.55
N GLN A 13 7.88 -13.85 5.35
CA GLN A 13 7.66 -14.04 6.77
C GLN A 13 6.35 -14.82 7.01
N GLY A 14 6.47 -16.15 7.14
CA GLY A 14 5.35 -17.05 7.44
C GLY A 14 5.27 -18.24 6.48
N GLU A 15 4.19 -19.02 6.60
CA GLU A 15 3.95 -20.18 5.71
C GLU A 15 3.52 -19.76 4.30
N VAL A 16 2.95 -18.56 4.16
CA VAL A 16 2.45 -18.03 2.89
C VAL A 16 3.12 -16.69 2.61
N PRO A 17 3.81 -16.53 1.47
CA PRO A 17 4.36 -15.26 1.07
C PRO A 17 3.26 -14.21 0.83
N LEU A 18 3.47 -12.98 1.30
CA LEU A 18 2.53 -11.88 1.13
C LEU A 18 3.08 -10.86 0.14
N ALA A 19 2.35 -10.63 -0.95
CA ALA A 19 2.62 -9.53 -1.86
C ALA A 19 2.15 -8.21 -1.26
N TYR A 20 2.87 -7.13 -1.51
CA TYR A 20 2.51 -5.80 -1.04
C TYR A 20 2.95 -4.70 -2.00
N GLU A 21 2.29 -3.54 -1.86
CA GLU A 21 2.77 -2.28 -2.40
C GLU A 21 2.90 -1.22 -1.29
N ASP A 22 3.85 -0.31 -1.46
CA ASP A 22 4.20 0.77 -0.55
C ASP A 22 4.33 2.09 -1.33
N TRP A 23 3.46 3.03 -1.03
CA TRP A 23 3.22 4.25 -1.80
C TRP A 23 3.59 5.50 -1.01
N GLY A 24 4.31 6.42 -1.64
CA GLY A 24 4.62 7.74 -1.08
C GLY A 24 6.01 7.85 -0.45
N ASP A 25 6.19 8.83 0.42
CA ASP A 25 7.44 9.08 1.14
C ASP A 25 7.61 8.08 2.31
N GLU A 26 8.77 7.44 2.42
CA GLU A 26 9.05 6.49 3.50
C GLU A 26 9.19 7.15 4.87
N ALA A 27 9.41 8.46 4.92
CA ALA A 27 9.48 9.26 6.14
C ALA A 27 8.09 9.64 6.70
N HIS A 28 7.02 9.47 5.91
CA HIS A 28 5.65 9.72 6.37
C HIS A 28 5.13 8.59 7.28
N PRO A 29 4.18 8.87 8.19
CA PRO A 29 3.56 7.84 9.03
C PRO A 29 2.97 6.69 8.19
N PRO A 30 3.29 5.42 8.51
CA PRO A 30 2.77 4.28 7.77
C PRO A 30 1.28 4.05 8.06
N LEU A 31 0.52 3.79 7.00
CA LEU A 31 -0.88 3.38 7.03
C LEU A 31 -1.02 2.06 6.28
N LEU A 32 -1.25 0.97 7.03
CA LEU A 32 -1.46 -0.37 6.48
C LEU A 32 -2.95 -0.58 6.17
N LEU A 33 -3.26 -0.87 4.91
CA LEU A 33 -4.60 -1.23 4.47
C LEU A 33 -4.74 -2.75 4.41
N ILE A 34 -5.60 -3.29 5.27
CA ILE A 34 -5.91 -4.73 5.31
C ILE A 34 -7.24 -4.96 4.60
N MET A 35 -7.21 -5.81 3.58
CA MET A 35 -8.41 -6.17 2.83
C MET A 35 -9.38 -7.05 3.60
N GLY A 36 -10.66 -6.97 3.21
CA GLY A 36 -11.70 -7.88 3.68
C GLY A 36 -11.57 -9.30 3.09
N ILE A 37 -12.40 -10.22 3.58
CA ILE A 37 -12.41 -11.62 3.15
C ILE A 37 -12.65 -11.72 1.64
N GLY A 38 -11.79 -12.48 0.94
CA GLY A 38 -11.91 -12.74 -0.50
C GLY A 38 -11.47 -11.58 -1.41
N ALA A 39 -10.98 -10.47 -0.84
CA ALA A 39 -10.40 -9.37 -1.58
C ALA A 39 -8.87 -9.52 -1.72
N GLN A 40 -8.33 -8.94 -2.78
CA GLN A 40 -6.89 -8.92 -3.11
C GLN A 40 -6.41 -7.47 -3.27
N LEU A 41 -5.09 -7.28 -3.27
CA LEU A 41 -4.36 -6.01 -3.40
C LEU A 41 -5.00 -4.96 -4.33
N LEU A 42 -5.49 -5.40 -5.50
CA LEU A 42 -6.04 -4.53 -6.55
C LEU A 42 -7.42 -3.94 -6.25
N LEU A 43 -8.10 -4.36 -5.19
CA LEU A 43 -9.46 -3.88 -4.88
C LEU A 43 -9.47 -2.52 -4.16
N TRP A 44 -8.32 -2.00 -3.68
CA TRP A 44 -8.24 -0.60 -3.25
C TRP A 44 -8.12 0.28 -4.49
N PRO A 45 -9.10 1.18 -4.77
CA PRO A 45 -8.99 2.07 -5.91
C PRO A 45 -7.74 2.94 -5.80
N ASP A 46 -6.98 3.09 -6.89
CA ASP A 46 -5.75 3.87 -6.86
C ASP A 46 -6.00 5.31 -6.40
N ASP A 47 -7.10 5.95 -6.80
CA ASP A 47 -7.44 7.31 -6.36
C ASP A 47 -7.66 7.42 -4.85
N PHE A 48 -8.16 6.36 -4.20
CA PHE A 48 -8.26 6.30 -2.75
C PHE A 48 -6.87 6.27 -2.11
N CYS A 49 -5.96 5.42 -2.61
CA CYS A 49 -4.57 5.38 -2.16
C CYS A 49 -3.84 6.71 -2.40
N ARG A 50 -4.03 7.35 -3.57
CA ARG A 50 -3.46 8.66 -3.90
C ARG A 50 -3.96 9.74 -2.95
N ALA A 51 -5.26 9.75 -2.62
CA ALA A 51 -5.82 10.70 -1.68
C ALA A 51 -5.19 10.57 -0.28
N LEU A 52 -4.96 9.35 0.20
CA LEU A 52 -4.29 9.08 1.47
C LEU A 52 -2.82 9.52 1.46
N VAL A 53 -2.08 9.24 0.37
CA VAL A 53 -0.71 9.75 0.21
C VAL A 53 -0.68 11.27 0.24
N ALA A 54 -1.64 11.93 -0.40
CA ALA A 54 -1.77 13.39 -0.40
C ALA A 54 -2.08 13.98 0.99
N GLN A 55 -2.63 13.19 1.92
CA GLN A 55 -2.80 13.57 3.33
C GLN A 55 -1.53 13.38 4.18
N GLY A 56 -0.42 12.96 3.57
CA GLY A 56 0.86 12.78 4.27
C GLY A 56 1.03 11.40 4.90
N PHE A 57 0.35 10.36 4.40
CA PHE A 57 0.58 8.97 4.80
C PHE A 57 1.50 8.24 3.82
N ARG A 58 2.31 7.32 4.35
CA ARG A 58 2.94 6.23 3.58
C ARG A 58 1.94 5.08 3.51
N VAL A 59 1.33 4.85 2.36
CA VAL A 59 0.25 3.86 2.23
C VAL A 59 0.82 2.51 1.85
N ILE A 60 0.58 1.49 2.68
CA ILE A 60 1.01 0.11 2.43
C ILE A 60 -0.24 -0.74 2.24
N ARG A 61 -0.35 -1.50 1.14
CA ARG A 61 -1.49 -2.37 0.84
C ARG A 61 -1.06 -3.81 0.53
N LEU A 62 -1.90 -4.76 0.96
CA LEU A 62 -1.77 -6.21 0.80
C LEU A 62 -2.90 -6.76 -0.08
#